data_AF-A0AAD8YCI1-F1
#
_entry.id   AF-A0AAD8YCI1-F1
#
_cell.length_a   1.000
_cell.length_b   1.000
_cell.length_c   1.000
_cell.angle_alpha   90.00
_cell.angle_beta   90.00
_cell.angle_gamma   90.00
#
_symmetry.space_group_name_H-M   'P 1'
#
loop_
_entity.id
_entity.type
_entity.pdbx_description
1 polymer ?
#
loop_
_entity_poly.entity_id
_entity_poly.type
_entity_poly.pdbx_seq_one_letter_code
_entity_poly.pdbx_strand_id
1 'polypeptide(L)'
;MSSTDESISLLLSMGFDSGSSQQALQICEGNVERAVECLLSGNISAGGTTANSGVTNSSSQLSLVQSDVSQYSNPLGRSACTVIALTLAYNCIGQFNYASPESFIDSTLLTRSINDGIKLYSELRDNNSSGVEHSSVEDILVACSGRDNIIISSLKLFPNSPRQGVLSNSSSNQHMGLEALLTQCQMDSSESYTAVVITKTPETVLVILPTQSAASNSNAKFILIDSHPRPQQLAPHFPTGSYALFHPTLSSLVASLREIFPVTELGDGVPELMQMMYNSFDIYPFQLSRG
;
A
#
# COMPACT_ATOMS: atom_id res chain seq x y z
N MET A 1 -37.60 32.13 3.00
CA MET A 1 -36.21 31.64 3.06
C MET A 1 -36.17 30.39 2.21
N SER A 2 -35.19 30.26 1.31
CA SER A 2 -35.09 29.07 0.46
C SER A 2 -34.51 27.91 1.28
N SER A 3 -34.87 26.66 0.96
CA SER A 3 -34.29 25.48 1.62
C SER A 3 -32.76 25.47 1.56
N THR A 4 -32.17 26.09 0.54
CA THR A 4 -30.73 26.22 0.36
C THR A 4 -30.09 27.17 1.38
N ASP A 5 -30.80 28.23 1.80
CA ASP A 5 -30.29 29.18 2.81
C ASP A 5 -30.18 28.54 4.20
N GLU A 6 -31.11 27.64 4.53
CA GLU A 6 -31.09 26.85 5.77
C GLU A 6 -29.93 25.85 5.77
N SER A 7 -29.69 25.17 4.65
CA SER A 7 -28.56 24.27 4.46
C SER A 7 -27.22 24.99 4.60
N ILE A 8 -27.07 26.17 4.01
CA ILE A 8 -25.85 27.00 4.13
C ILE A 8 -25.66 27.44 5.59
N SER A 9 -26.72 27.89 6.26
CA SER A 9 -26.65 28.31 7.66
C SER A 9 -26.22 27.17 8.59
N LEU A 10 -26.68 25.95 8.31
CA LEU A 10 -26.27 24.76 9.06
C LEU A 10 -24.77 24.48 8.88
N LEU A 11 -24.26 24.48 7.65
CA LEU A 11 -22.83 24.26 7.39
C LEU A 11 -21.94 25.35 8.01
N LEU A 12 -22.38 26.61 7.96
CA LEU A 12 -21.68 27.71 8.63
C LEU A 12 -21.65 27.52 10.16
N SER A 13 -22.75 27.02 10.75
CA SER A 13 -22.80 26.73 12.19
C SER A 13 -21.87 25.58 12.61
N MET A 14 -21.50 24.70 11.67
CA MET A 14 -20.51 23.64 11.85
C MET A 14 -19.06 24.13 11.68
N GLY A 15 -18.85 25.40 11.33
CA GLY A 15 -17.54 26.03 11.21
C GLY A 15 -16.92 26.01 9.81
N PHE A 16 -17.66 25.57 8.79
CA PHE A 16 -17.20 25.65 7.40
C PHE A 16 -17.34 27.08 6.85
N ASP A 17 -16.51 27.45 5.87
CA ASP A 17 -16.62 28.76 5.24
C ASP A 17 -17.79 28.83 4.25
N SER A 18 -18.31 30.04 4.02
CA SER A 18 -19.49 30.25 3.18
C SER A 18 -19.27 29.87 1.72
N GLY A 19 -18.06 30.03 1.19
CA GLY A 19 -17.75 29.75 -0.22
C GLY A 19 -17.72 28.24 -0.48
N SER A 20 -16.98 27.51 0.35
CA SER A 20 -16.90 26.05 0.29
C SER A 20 -18.25 25.40 0.59
N SER A 21 -19.04 25.95 1.52
CA SER A 21 -20.39 25.44 1.83
C SER A 21 -21.34 25.54 0.64
N GLN A 22 -21.32 26.67 -0.09
CA GLN A 22 -22.12 26.84 -1.31
C GLN A 22 -21.66 25.90 -2.42
N GLN A 23 -20.35 25.78 -2.61
CA GLN A 23 -19.80 24.91 -3.65
C GLN A 23 -20.07 23.43 -3.36
N ALA A 24 -19.91 22.99 -2.11
CA ALA A 24 -20.22 21.62 -1.69
C ALA A 24 -21.71 21.29 -1.88
N LEU A 25 -22.60 22.20 -1.49
CA LEU A 25 -24.05 22.02 -1.74
C LEU A 25 -24.37 22.00 -3.23
N GLN A 26 -23.68 22.78 -4.06
CA GLN A 26 -23.86 22.74 -5.50
C GLN A 26 -23.42 21.40 -6.11
N ILE A 27 -22.26 20.88 -5.69
CA ILE A 27 -21.74 19.57 -6.13
C ILE A 27 -22.65 18.43 -5.67
N CYS A 28 -23.22 18.55 -4.47
CA CYS A 28 -24.07 17.54 -3.85
C CYS A 28 -25.57 17.74 -4.12
N GLU A 29 -25.95 18.57 -5.11
CA GLU A 29 -27.34 18.81 -5.51
C GLU A 29 -28.27 19.23 -4.35
N GLY A 30 -27.73 20.02 -3.41
CA GLY A 30 -28.44 20.50 -2.22
C GLY A 30 -28.50 19.51 -1.07
N ASN A 31 -27.89 18.32 -1.17
CA ASN A 31 -27.84 17.36 -0.08
C ASN A 31 -26.77 17.75 0.96
N VAL A 32 -27.21 18.11 2.16
CA VAL A 32 -26.33 18.60 3.24
C VAL A 32 -25.39 17.54 3.78
N GLU A 33 -25.85 16.31 3.95
CA GLU A 33 -25.05 15.20 4.50
C GLU A 33 -23.86 14.90 3.60
N ARG A 34 -24.11 14.82 2.28
CA ARG A 34 -23.07 14.65 1.27
C ARG A 34 -22.14 15.87 1.17
N ALA A 35 -22.67 17.07 1.37
CA ALA A 35 -21.87 18.29 1.37
C ALA A 35 -20.89 18.32 2.57
N VAL A 36 -21.32 17.89 3.76
CA VAL A 36 -20.45 17.73 4.93
C VAL A 36 -19.34 16.71 4.66
N GLU A 37 -19.69 15.55 4.10
CA GLU A 37 -18.70 14.54 3.71
C GLU A 37 -17.67 15.11 2.70
N CYS A 38 -18.15 15.84 1.70
CA CYS A 38 -17.29 16.50 0.70
C CYS A 38 -16.35 17.55 1.31
N LEU A 39 -16.86 18.35 2.26
CA LEU A 39 -16.09 19.35 3.02
C LEU A 39 -15.02 18.71 3.91
N LEU A 40 -15.36 17.60 4.58
CA LEU A 40 -14.42 16.88 5.46
C LEU A 40 -13.34 16.13 4.69
N SER A 41 -13.67 15.58 3.52
CA SER A 41 -12.71 14.89 2.65
C SER A 41 -11.77 15.83 1.88
N GLY A 42 -11.99 17.16 1.93
CA GLY A 42 -11.16 18.13 1.21
C GLY A 42 -11.32 18.11 -0.31
N ASN A 43 -12.41 17.50 -0.82
CA ASN A 43 -12.63 17.25 -2.25
C ASN A 43 -13.21 18.46 -3.01
N ILE A 44 -13.19 19.65 -2.42
CA ILE A 44 -13.69 20.89 -3.04
C ILE A 44 -12.57 21.49 -3.88
N SER A 45 -12.21 20.81 -4.96
CA SER A 45 -11.37 21.40 -6.00
C SER A 45 -12.26 22.31 -6.86
N ALA A 46 -11.95 23.61 -6.87
CA ALA A 46 -12.60 24.61 -7.70
C ALA A 46 -12.69 24.13 -9.16
N GLY A 47 -13.92 23.98 -9.66
CA GLY A 47 -14.20 23.41 -10.97
C GLY A 47 -13.60 24.24 -12.11
N GLY A 48 -12.76 23.59 -12.92
CA GLY A 48 -12.42 23.98 -14.28
C GLY A 48 -12.74 22.81 -15.22
N THR A 49 -13.82 22.97 -16.00
CA THR A 49 -14.14 22.38 -17.31
C THR A 49 -13.50 21.04 -17.75
N THR A 50 -14.40 20.09 -18.02
CA THR A 50 -14.34 18.95 -18.94
C THR A 50 -13.18 18.84 -19.96
N ALA A 51 -12.61 17.62 -20.00
CA ALA A 51 -12.02 16.87 -21.12
C ALA A 51 -10.50 16.65 -21.13
N ASN A 52 -10.17 15.37 -21.41
CA ASN A 52 -8.89 14.73 -21.73
C ASN A 52 -7.90 14.40 -20.61
N SER A 53 -7.67 13.08 -20.50
CA SER A 53 -6.40 12.45 -20.16
C SER A 53 -5.22 13.28 -20.67
N GLY A 54 -4.59 13.99 -19.75
CA GLY A 54 -3.42 14.80 -19.99
C GLY A 54 -2.52 14.68 -18.78
N VAL A 55 -1.49 13.86 -18.92
CA VAL A 55 -0.40 13.73 -17.97
C VAL A 55 0.26 15.10 -17.81
N THR A 56 -0.13 15.85 -16.79
CA THR A 56 0.62 17.03 -16.35
C THR A 56 1.77 16.55 -15.48
N ASN A 57 2.93 16.39 -16.11
CA ASN A 57 4.21 16.06 -15.48
C ASN A 57 4.67 17.18 -14.52
N SER A 58 4.19 17.13 -13.28
CA SER A 58 4.94 17.61 -12.13
C SER A 58 5.79 16.44 -11.64
N SER A 59 7.11 16.50 -11.85
CA SER A 59 8.06 15.40 -11.53
C SER A 59 8.12 15.03 -10.03
N SER A 60 7.40 15.76 -9.17
CA SER A 60 7.31 15.59 -7.73
C SER A 60 6.01 14.96 -7.23
N GLN A 61 5.04 14.70 -8.10
CA GLN A 61 3.72 14.21 -7.68
C GLN A 61 3.66 12.68 -7.68
N LEU A 62 3.04 12.12 -6.64
CA LEU A 62 2.73 10.70 -6.56
C LEU A 62 1.78 10.32 -7.70
N SER A 63 2.03 9.19 -8.36
CA SER A 63 1.06 8.60 -9.31
C SER A 63 0.39 7.38 -8.70
N LEU A 64 -0.89 7.21 -9.00
CA LEU A 64 -1.72 6.13 -8.50
C LEU A 64 -2.21 5.29 -9.69
N VAL A 65 -2.05 3.98 -9.56
CA VAL A 65 -2.77 2.98 -10.36
C VAL A 65 -3.68 2.22 -9.41
N GLN A 66 -4.96 2.12 -9.73
CA GLN A 66 -5.95 1.46 -8.88
C GLN A 66 -6.75 0.43 -9.70
N SER A 67 -7.14 -0.66 -9.04
CA SER A 67 -8.18 -1.58 -9.48
C SER A 67 -9.38 -1.51 -8.53
N ASP A 68 -10.59 -1.74 -9.06
CA ASP A 68 -11.81 -1.88 -8.26
C ASP A 68 -11.84 -3.18 -7.43
N VAL A 69 -10.94 -4.12 -7.73
CA VAL A 69 -10.81 -5.39 -6.99
C VAL A 69 -9.84 -5.19 -5.84
N SER A 70 -10.23 -5.62 -4.65
CA SER A 70 -9.39 -5.72 -3.45
C SER A 70 -9.40 -7.15 -2.92
N GLN A 71 -8.59 -7.44 -1.90
CA GLN A 71 -8.66 -8.75 -1.24
C GLN A 71 -10.06 -9.04 -0.65
N TYR A 72 -10.85 -8.01 -0.34
CA TYR A 72 -12.19 -8.14 0.23
C TYR A 72 -13.29 -8.34 -0.82
N SER A 73 -12.97 -8.17 -2.10
CA SER A 73 -13.91 -8.44 -3.21
C SER A 73 -14.28 -9.92 -3.31
N ASN A 74 -13.50 -10.81 -2.71
CA ASN A 74 -13.79 -12.23 -2.59
C ASN A 74 -13.77 -12.65 -1.11
N PRO A 75 -14.80 -13.37 -0.60
CA PRO A 75 -14.83 -13.82 0.80
C PRO A 75 -13.60 -14.63 1.24
N LEU A 76 -12.97 -15.36 0.32
CA LEU A 76 -11.76 -16.14 0.58
C LEU A 76 -10.50 -15.28 0.72
N GLY A 77 -10.53 -14.02 0.28
CA GLY A 77 -9.37 -13.13 0.30
C GLY A 77 -9.14 -12.37 1.60
N ARG A 78 -10.04 -12.48 2.59
CA ARG A 78 -9.97 -11.74 3.86
C ARG A 78 -8.64 -11.92 4.61
N SER A 79 -7.99 -13.06 4.46
CA SER A 79 -6.72 -13.39 5.12
C SER A 79 -5.61 -13.77 4.13
N ALA A 80 -5.79 -13.41 2.85
CA ALA A 80 -4.87 -13.78 1.77
C ALA A 80 -3.79 -12.73 1.48
N CYS A 81 -3.73 -11.62 2.24
CA CYS A 81 -2.82 -10.48 2.01
C CYS A 81 -1.36 -10.90 1.75
N THR A 82 -0.82 -11.82 2.56
CA THR A 82 0.56 -12.31 2.42
C THR A 82 0.79 -13.04 1.11
N VAL A 83 -0.12 -13.94 0.71
CA VAL A 83 -0.02 -14.71 -0.53
C VAL A 83 -0.22 -13.81 -1.76
N ILE A 84 -1.12 -12.83 -1.66
CA ILE A 84 -1.33 -11.80 -2.66
C ILE A 84 -0.06 -10.96 -2.85
N ALA A 85 0.59 -10.53 -1.76
CA ALA A 85 1.83 -9.75 -1.82
C ALA A 85 2.96 -10.54 -2.48
N LEU A 86 3.11 -11.83 -2.18
CA LEU A 86 4.08 -12.72 -2.85
C LEU A 86 3.76 -12.92 -4.34
N THR A 87 2.47 -13.06 -4.69
CA THR A 87 2.02 -13.18 -6.08
C THR A 87 2.33 -11.90 -6.88
N LEU A 88 2.02 -10.74 -6.30
CA LEU A 88 2.37 -9.43 -6.86
C LEU A 88 3.89 -9.28 -6.99
N ALA A 89 4.66 -9.72 -5.99
CA ALA A 89 6.12 -9.65 -6.03
C ALA A 89 6.64 -10.37 -7.27
N TYR A 90 6.29 -11.64 -7.45
CA TYR A 90 6.67 -12.46 -8.62
C TYR A 90 6.27 -11.81 -9.95
N ASN A 91 5.00 -11.40 -10.06
CA ASN A 91 4.47 -10.82 -11.30
C ASN A 91 5.15 -9.50 -11.68
N CYS A 92 5.51 -8.67 -10.69
CA CYS A 92 6.16 -7.38 -10.91
C CYS A 92 7.62 -7.55 -11.31
N ILE A 93 8.43 -8.18 -10.46
CA ILE A 93 9.88 -8.26 -10.70
C ILE A 93 10.21 -9.14 -11.92
N GLY A 94 9.34 -10.09 -12.27
CA GLY A 94 9.43 -10.91 -13.50
C GLY A 94 9.48 -10.09 -14.79
N GLN A 95 8.92 -8.89 -14.77
CA GLN A 95 8.62 -8.11 -15.97
C GLN A 95 9.44 -6.82 -16.07
N PHE A 96 10.00 -6.34 -14.95
CA PHE A 96 10.82 -5.11 -14.93
C PHE A 96 12.16 -5.23 -15.65
N ASN A 97 12.57 -6.42 -16.05
CA ASN A 97 13.71 -6.60 -16.96
C ASN A 97 13.39 -6.17 -18.40
N TYR A 98 12.12 -6.02 -18.76
CA TYR A 98 11.67 -5.77 -20.12
C TYR A 98 10.96 -4.42 -20.31
N ALA A 99 10.35 -3.89 -19.25
CA ALA A 99 9.55 -2.67 -19.29
C ALA A 99 9.72 -1.84 -18.02
N SER A 100 9.49 -0.53 -18.10
CA SER A 100 9.48 0.31 -16.90
C SER A 100 8.26 -0.03 -16.03
N PRO A 101 8.35 0.06 -14.70
CA PRO A 101 7.24 -0.30 -13.83
C PRO A 101 5.93 0.45 -14.13
N GLU A 102 6.01 1.72 -14.50
CA GLU A 102 4.85 2.58 -14.82
C GLU A 102 4.10 2.13 -16.08
N SER A 103 4.79 1.48 -17.02
CA SER A 103 4.18 0.96 -18.25
C SER A 103 3.55 -0.43 -18.05
N PHE A 104 3.94 -1.13 -16.98
CA PHE A 104 3.57 -2.52 -16.75
C PHE A 104 2.53 -2.69 -15.65
N ILE A 105 2.63 -1.93 -14.55
CA ILE A 105 1.68 -2.01 -13.46
C ILE A 105 0.42 -1.22 -13.85
N ASP A 106 -0.62 -1.95 -14.23
CA ASP A 106 -1.94 -1.42 -14.54
C ASP A 106 -3.03 -2.08 -13.65
N SER A 107 -4.27 -1.63 -13.80
CA SER A 107 -5.41 -2.20 -13.04
C SER A 107 -5.64 -3.68 -13.38
N THR A 108 -5.30 -4.11 -14.60
CA THR A 108 -5.42 -5.51 -15.05
C THR A 108 -4.47 -6.42 -14.29
N LEU A 109 -3.20 -6.02 -14.17
CA LEU A 109 -2.17 -6.72 -13.41
C LEU A 109 -2.55 -6.85 -11.95
N LEU A 110 -2.99 -5.75 -11.33
CA LEU A 110 -3.44 -5.75 -9.93
C LEU A 110 -4.58 -6.74 -9.76
N THR A 111 -5.65 -6.60 -10.54
CA THR A 111 -6.83 -7.48 -10.50
C THR A 111 -6.46 -8.96 -10.65
N ARG A 112 -5.64 -9.29 -11.65
CA ARG A 112 -5.17 -10.66 -11.87
C ARG A 112 -4.38 -11.18 -10.66
N SER A 113 -3.44 -10.40 -10.16
CA SER A 113 -2.56 -10.81 -9.05
C SER A 113 -3.34 -10.99 -7.74
N ILE A 114 -4.36 -10.15 -7.47
CA ILE A 114 -5.28 -10.35 -6.34
C ILE A 114 -5.97 -11.71 -6.47
N ASN A 115 -6.61 -11.97 -7.62
CA ASN A 115 -7.37 -13.20 -7.83
C ASN A 115 -6.48 -14.46 -7.77
N ASP A 116 -5.30 -14.42 -8.40
CA ASP A 116 -4.32 -15.50 -8.38
C ASP A 116 -3.81 -15.75 -6.95
N GLY A 117 -3.54 -14.70 -6.19
CA GLY A 117 -3.12 -14.80 -4.79
C GLY A 117 -4.21 -15.40 -3.89
N ILE A 118 -5.47 -15.02 -4.07
CA ILE A 118 -6.61 -15.59 -3.32
C ILE A 118 -6.81 -17.07 -3.67
N LYS A 119 -6.70 -17.42 -4.95
CA LYS A 119 -6.78 -18.80 -5.41
C LYS A 119 -5.67 -19.65 -4.77
N LEU A 120 -4.43 -19.18 -4.85
CA LEU A 120 -3.28 -19.86 -4.23
C LEU A 120 -3.45 -19.99 -2.71
N TYR A 121 -3.91 -18.94 -2.04
CA TYR A 121 -4.20 -18.99 -0.60
C TYR A 121 -5.25 -20.06 -0.26
N SER A 122 -6.34 -20.15 -1.04
CA SER A 122 -7.36 -21.19 -0.85
C SER A 122 -6.78 -22.59 -1.02
N GLU A 123 -5.95 -22.81 -2.05
CA GLU A 123 -5.28 -24.10 -2.27
C GLU A 123 -4.35 -24.46 -1.12
N LEU A 124 -3.59 -23.50 -0.58
CA LEU A 124 -2.71 -23.74 0.56
C LEU A 124 -3.51 -24.06 1.83
N ARG A 125 -4.59 -23.33 2.07
CA ARG A 125 -5.47 -23.53 3.24
C ARG A 125 -6.16 -24.89 3.19
N ASP A 126 -6.69 -25.31 2.04
CA ASP A 126 -7.40 -26.59 1.91
C ASP A 126 -6.45 -27.78 2.11
N ASN A 127 -5.16 -27.60 1.82
CA ASN A 127 -4.13 -28.61 2.05
C ASN A 127 -3.54 -28.58 3.47
N ASN A 128 -3.73 -27.50 4.23
CA ASN A 128 -3.21 -27.35 5.59
C ASN A 128 -4.35 -27.48 6.60
N SER A 129 -4.38 -28.59 7.34
CA SER A 129 -5.39 -28.85 8.38
C SER A 129 -5.32 -27.92 9.59
N SER A 130 -4.43 -26.94 9.63
CA SER A 130 -4.10 -26.16 10.83
C SER A 130 -5.17 -25.14 11.22
N GLY A 131 -6.16 -24.85 10.36
CA GLY A 131 -7.25 -23.91 10.67
C GLY A 131 -6.78 -22.47 10.97
N VAL A 132 -5.51 -22.17 10.74
CA VAL A 132 -4.93 -20.84 10.97
C VAL A 132 -5.34 -19.92 9.83
N GLU A 133 -6.06 -18.85 10.13
CA GLU A 133 -6.56 -17.92 9.12
C GLU A 133 -5.44 -17.03 8.55
N HIS A 134 -4.46 -16.61 9.35
CA HIS A 134 -3.38 -15.73 8.91
C HIS A 134 -2.05 -16.47 8.84
N SER A 135 -1.44 -16.50 7.66
CA SER A 135 -0.13 -17.13 7.44
C SER A 135 0.97 -16.08 7.34
N SER A 136 2.06 -16.33 8.05
CA SER A 136 3.31 -15.57 7.87
C SER A 136 3.94 -15.88 6.51
N VAL A 137 4.93 -15.10 6.09
CA VAL A 137 5.66 -15.37 4.84
C VAL A 137 6.36 -16.73 4.93
N GLU A 138 6.95 -17.05 6.07
CA GLU A 138 7.63 -18.31 6.35
C GLU A 138 6.67 -19.49 6.25
N ASP A 139 5.46 -19.38 6.82
CA ASP A 139 4.44 -20.43 6.71
C ASP A 139 4.10 -20.73 5.24
N ILE A 140 3.98 -19.69 4.41
CA ILE A 140 3.71 -19.85 2.98
C ILE A 140 4.90 -20.47 2.25
N LEU A 141 6.14 -20.03 2.55
CA LEU A 141 7.35 -20.60 1.96
C LEU A 141 7.51 -22.08 2.32
N VAL A 142 7.25 -22.45 3.57
CA VAL A 142 7.29 -23.83 4.05
C VAL A 142 6.18 -24.66 3.41
N ALA A 143 4.94 -24.16 3.35
CA ALA A 143 3.82 -24.87 2.73
C ALA A 143 4.01 -25.11 1.22
N CYS A 144 4.77 -24.24 0.55
CA CYS A 144 5.13 -24.37 -0.86
C CYS A 144 6.42 -25.16 -1.10
N SER A 145 7.22 -25.44 -0.07
CA SER A 145 8.47 -26.18 -0.20
C SER A 145 8.18 -27.61 -0.66
N GLY A 146 8.67 -27.98 -1.85
CA GLY A 146 8.44 -29.30 -2.47
C GLY A 146 7.15 -29.43 -3.30
N ARG A 147 6.40 -28.34 -3.50
CA ARG A 147 5.31 -28.28 -4.48
C ARG A 147 5.80 -27.60 -5.76
N ASP A 148 5.24 -28.00 -6.90
CA ASP A 148 5.45 -27.34 -8.20
C ASP A 148 4.68 -26.00 -8.28
N ASN A 149 4.88 -25.12 -7.29
CA ASN A 149 4.34 -23.77 -7.31
C ASN A 149 5.36 -22.81 -7.93
N ILE A 150 5.18 -22.49 -9.21
CA ILE A 150 6.11 -21.68 -10.00
C ILE A 150 6.29 -20.29 -9.38
N ILE A 151 5.23 -19.69 -8.81
CA ILE A 151 5.26 -18.34 -8.25
C ILE A 151 6.24 -18.29 -7.07
N ILE A 152 6.02 -19.11 -6.05
CA ILE A 152 6.80 -19.07 -4.81
C ILE A 152 8.22 -19.62 -5.01
N SER A 153 8.37 -20.70 -5.77
CA SER A 153 9.70 -21.27 -6.07
C SER A 153 10.60 -20.36 -6.90
N SER A 154 10.02 -19.42 -7.66
CA SER A 154 10.78 -18.42 -8.41
C SER A 154 11.26 -17.25 -7.55
N LEU A 155 10.73 -17.09 -6.33
CA LEU A 155 11.14 -16.03 -5.42
C LEU A 155 12.27 -16.51 -4.51
N LYS A 156 13.40 -15.83 -4.57
CA LYS A 156 14.56 -16.07 -3.72
C LYS A 156 14.61 -15.03 -2.61
N LEU A 157 14.43 -15.49 -1.37
CA LEU A 157 14.56 -14.68 -0.16
C LEU A 157 16.04 -14.33 0.11
N PHE A 158 16.33 -13.14 0.64
CA PHE A 158 17.71 -12.77 0.95
C PHE A 158 18.22 -13.52 2.19
N PRO A 159 19.54 -13.80 2.31
CA PRO A 159 20.12 -14.60 3.39
C PRO A 159 19.90 -14.10 4.83
N ASN A 160 19.50 -12.84 5.01
CA ASN A 160 19.25 -12.21 6.32
C ASN A 160 17.79 -11.77 6.44
N SER A 161 16.86 -12.70 6.23
CA SER A 161 15.41 -12.45 6.28
C SER A 161 14.74 -13.47 7.22
N PRO A 162 13.66 -13.10 7.94
CA PRO A 162 13.08 -11.75 8.03
C PRO A 162 14.03 -10.73 8.67
N ARG A 163 13.79 -9.45 8.35
CA ARG A 163 14.37 -8.32 9.08
C ARG A 163 13.28 -7.71 9.92
N GLN A 164 13.50 -7.68 11.23
CA GLN A 164 12.56 -7.10 12.15
C GLN A 164 12.88 -5.62 12.39
N GLY A 165 11.87 -4.77 12.31
CA GLY A 165 11.94 -3.36 12.63
C GLY A 165 10.95 -2.95 13.70
N VAL A 166 11.06 -1.72 14.18
CA VAL A 166 10.13 -1.13 15.15
C VAL A 166 9.75 0.27 14.69
N LEU A 167 8.45 0.53 14.60
CA LEU A 167 7.92 1.86 14.35
C LEU A 167 8.07 2.70 15.61
N SER A 168 8.61 3.91 15.46
CA SER A 168 8.79 4.84 16.57
C SER A 168 8.65 6.27 16.07
N ASN A 169 8.06 7.12 16.91
CA ASN A 169 8.04 8.57 16.72
C ASN A 169 9.40 9.20 17.08
N SER A 170 10.25 8.49 17.82
CA SER A 170 11.57 8.96 18.23
C SER A 170 12.61 8.73 17.14
N SER A 171 13.49 9.71 16.96
CA SER A 171 14.68 9.59 16.11
C SER A 171 15.75 8.65 16.70
N SER A 172 15.60 8.18 17.94
CA SER A 172 16.59 7.33 18.61
C SER A 172 16.74 5.94 17.97
N ASN A 173 15.70 5.42 17.32
CA ASN A 173 15.68 4.07 16.75
C ASN A 173 15.81 4.05 15.22
N GLN A 174 16.49 5.04 14.65
CA GLN A 174 16.63 5.19 13.19
C GLN A 174 17.11 3.91 12.49
N HIS A 175 18.03 3.15 13.10
CA HIS A 175 18.59 1.93 12.49
C HIS A 175 17.59 0.76 12.34
N MET A 176 16.52 0.75 13.14
CA MET A 176 15.45 -0.27 13.08
C MET A 176 14.16 0.26 12.44
N GLY A 177 14.16 1.51 11.97
CA GLY A 177 13.02 2.11 11.29
C GLY A 177 12.86 1.62 9.85
N LEU A 178 11.68 1.86 9.27
CA LEU A 178 11.36 1.51 7.88
C LEU A 178 12.42 2.00 6.89
N GLU A 179 12.83 3.27 6.99
CA GLU A 179 13.78 3.87 6.05
C GLU A 179 15.15 3.18 6.07
N ALA A 180 15.69 2.88 7.25
CA ALA A 180 16.98 2.22 7.37
C ALA A 180 16.93 0.78 6.85
N LEU A 181 15.88 0.02 7.19
CA LEU A 181 15.73 -1.36 6.73
C LEU A 181 15.52 -1.44 5.22
N LEU A 182 14.70 -0.54 4.64
CA LEU A 182 14.50 -0.46 3.19
C LEU A 182 15.77 -0.02 2.46
N THR A 183 16.52 0.94 3.02
CA THR A 183 17.84 1.33 2.49
C THR A 183 18.79 0.13 2.47
N GLN A 184 18.83 -0.66 3.54
CA GLN A 184 19.64 -1.89 3.58
C GLN A 184 19.18 -2.90 2.52
N CYS A 185 17.88 -3.07 2.30
CA CYS A 185 17.36 -3.92 1.22
C CYS A 185 17.79 -3.44 -0.18
N GLN A 186 17.91 -2.13 -0.41
CA GLN A 186 18.44 -1.59 -1.68
C GLN A 186 19.94 -1.90 -1.85
N MET A 187 20.72 -1.76 -0.78
CA MET A 187 22.17 -1.98 -0.80
C MET A 187 22.53 -3.45 -1.01
N ASP A 188 21.74 -4.36 -0.45
CA ASP A 188 21.97 -5.80 -0.57
C ASP A 188 21.58 -6.36 -1.94
N SER A 189 20.90 -5.57 -2.78
CA SER A 189 20.40 -6.04 -4.07
C SER A 189 21.43 -5.91 -5.19
N SER A 190 21.57 -6.98 -5.98
CA SER A 190 22.36 -7.01 -7.20
C SER A 190 21.55 -6.83 -8.48
N GLU A 191 20.22 -6.88 -8.38
CA GLU A 191 19.27 -6.83 -9.50
C GLU A 191 18.56 -5.49 -9.55
N SER A 192 18.15 -5.01 -10.73
CA SER A 192 17.54 -3.69 -10.95
C SER A 192 16.45 -3.30 -9.95
N TYR A 193 15.64 -4.27 -9.50
CA TYR A 193 14.60 -4.09 -8.50
C TYR A 193 14.59 -5.22 -7.46
N THR A 194 14.20 -4.86 -6.23
CA THR A 194 13.94 -5.77 -5.12
C THR A 194 12.46 -5.71 -4.76
N ALA A 195 11.80 -6.84 -4.66
CA ALA A 195 10.47 -6.92 -4.05
C ALA A 195 10.61 -7.09 -2.54
N VAL A 196 9.87 -6.31 -1.76
CA VAL A 196 9.97 -6.30 -0.30
C VAL A 196 8.57 -6.43 0.27
N VAL A 197 8.27 -7.60 0.84
CA VAL A 197 7.00 -7.83 1.53
C VAL A 197 7.14 -7.34 2.97
N ILE A 198 6.25 -6.46 3.39
CA ILE A 198 6.26 -5.85 4.73
C ILE A 198 5.00 -6.26 5.46
N THR A 199 5.15 -6.82 6.66
CA THR A 199 4.02 -7.26 7.49
C THR A 199 4.03 -6.51 8.82
N LYS A 200 2.92 -5.84 9.13
CA LYS A 200 2.57 -5.43 10.50
C LYS A 200 1.19 -6.00 10.78
N THR A 201 1.15 -7.07 11.54
CA THR A 201 -0.06 -7.88 11.74
C THR A 201 -1.28 -7.03 12.11
N PRO A 202 -2.44 -7.26 11.46
CA PRO A 202 -2.72 -8.32 10.48
C PRO A 202 -2.44 -7.96 9.01
N GLU A 203 -1.83 -6.81 8.73
CA GLU A 203 -1.72 -6.25 7.39
C GLU A 203 -0.37 -6.54 6.73
N THR A 204 -0.41 -6.83 5.43
CA THR A 204 0.76 -7.11 4.60
C THR A 204 0.69 -6.30 3.31
N VAL A 205 1.78 -5.60 2.99
CA VAL A 205 1.93 -4.81 1.75
C VAL A 205 3.18 -5.24 0.99
N LEU A 206 3.23 -4.89 -0.29
CA LEU A 206 4.41 -5.07 -1.13
C LEU A 206 5.04 -3.72 -1.45
N VAL A 207 6.36 -3.66 -1.34
CA VAL A 207 7.16 -2.53 -1.81
C VAL A 207 8.11 -3.00 -2.90
N ILE A 208 8.21 -2.28 -4.01
CA ILE A 208 9.26 -2.47 -5.00
C ILE A 208 10.29 -1.36 -4.83
N LEU A 209 11.54 -1.76 -4.59
CA LEU A 209 12.67 -0.84 -4.45
C LEU A 209 13.57 -0.93 -5.68
N PRO A 210 13.92 0.19 -6.34
CA PRO A 210 15.02 0.20 -7.30
C PRO A 210 16.36 -0.04 -6.57
N THR A 211 17.38 -0.56 -7.25
CA THR A 211 18.75 -0.57 -6.67
C THR A 211 19.21 0.83 -6.32
N GLN A 212 20.22 0.95 -5.45
CA GLN A 212 20.87 2.24 -5.18
C GLN A 212 21.41 2.89 -6.47
N SER A 213 21.98 2.09 -7.38
CA SER A 213 22.45 2.56 -8.68
C SER A 213 21.33 2.98 -9.64
N ALA A 214 20.15 2.37 -9.54
CA ALA A 214 18.98 2.76 -10.32
C ALA A 214 18.29 4.00 -9.70
N ALA A 215 18.24 4.09 -8.38
CA ALA A 215 17.64 5.19 -7.63
C ALA A 215 18.36 6.53 -7.86
N SER A 216 19.66 6.51 -8.18
CA SER A 216 20.40 7.71 -8.57
C SER A 216 20.00 8.24 -9.96
N ASN A 217 19.35 7.42 -10.79
CA ASN A 217 18.71 7.89 -12.01
C ASN A 217 17.38 8.55 -11.63
N SER A 218 17.17 9.79 -12.07
CA SER A 218 15.98 10.61 -11.74
C SER A 218 14.63 9.99 -12.12
N ASN A 219 14.64 8.91 -12.89
CA ASN A 219 13.44 8.26 -13.39
C ASN A 219 13.02 7.04 -12.56
N ALA A 220 13.89 6.49 -11.70
CA ALA A 220 13.51 5.33 -10.90
C ALA A 220 12.49 5.74 -9.82
N LYS A 221 11.44 4.92 -9.67
CA LYS A 221 10.39 5.12 -8.68
C LYS A 221 10.41 4.02 -7.64
N PHE A 222 10.03 4.38 -6.43
CA PHE A 222 9.72 3.45 -5.35
C PHE A 222 8.23 3.15 -5.42
N ILE A 223 7.82 1.89 -5.28
CA ILE A 223 6.42 1.52 -5.54
C ILE A 223 5.85 0.85 -4.31
N LEU A 224 4.71 1.34 -3.84
CA LEU A 224 3.91 0.74 -2.78
C LEU A 224 2.70 0.08 -3.40
N ILE A 225 2.51 -1.22 -3.18
CA ILE A 225 1.37 -1.98 -3.67
C ILE A 225 0.63 -2.58 -2.48
N ASP A 226 -0.66 -2.27 -2.36
CA ASP A 226 -1.52 -2.79 -1.30
C ASP A 226 -2.78 -3.41 -1.91
N SER A 227 -3.22 -4.51 -1.29
CA SER A 227 -4.44 -5.23 -1.64
C SER A 227 -5.66 -4.77 -0.83
N HIS A 228 -5.43 -4.02 0.25
CA HIS A 228 -6.45 -3.43 1.09
C HIS A 228 -6.92 -2.09 0.51
N PRO A 229 -8.24 -1.81 0.50
CA PRO A 229 -8.73 -0.46 0.25
C PRO A 229 -8.35 0.46 1.42
N ARG A 230 -8.00 1.70 1.13
CA ARG A 230 -7.60 2.75 2.08
C ARG A 230 -8.39 4.04 1.87
N PRO A 231 -9.74 4.04 1.94
CA PRO A 231 -10.56 5.21 1.62
C PRO A 231 -10.40 6.39 2.59
N GLN A 232 -9.72 6.19 3.72
CA GLN A 232 -9.50 7.21 4.76
C GLN A 232 -8.00 7.50 5.01
N GLN A 233 -7.11 6.81 4.32
CA GLN A 233 -5.66 6.96 4.45
C GLN A 233 -5.09 7.37 3.08
N LEU A 234 -3.83 7.82 3.03
CA LEU A 234 -3.12 8.12 1.78
C LEU A 234 -3.76 9.26 1.00
N ALA A 235 -4.00 10.38 1.67
CA ALA A 235 -4.39 11.61 1.01
C ALA A 235 -3.34 12.01 -0.04
N PRO A 236 -3.72 12.53 -1.23
CA PRO A 236 -5.09 12.86 -1.66
C PRO A 236 -5.80 11.72 -2.40
N HIS A 237 -5.26 10.50 -2.39
CA HIS A 237 -5.67 9.43 -3.30
C HIS A 237 -6.83 8.56 -2.78
N PHE A 238 -6.88 8.28 -1.48
CA PHE A 238 -7.98 7.55 -0.82
C PHE A 238 -8.46 6.30 -1.58
N PRO A 239 -7.57 5.35 -1.90
CA PRO A 239 -7.89 4.27 -2.83
C PRO A 239 -8.99 3.35 -2.28
N THR A 240 -9.96 3.00 -3.11
CA THR A 240 -11.15 2.20 -2.71
C THR A 240 -11.06 0.72 -3.08
N GLY A 241 -9.99 0.30 -3.76
CA GLY A 241 -9.68 -1.09 -4.08
C GLY A 241 -8.18 -1.38 -3.90
N SER A 242 -7.64 -2.36 -4.61
CA SER A 242 -6.17 -2.57 -4.64
C SER A 242 -5.49 -1.48 -5.46
N TYR A 243 -4.27 -1.13 -5.10
CA TYR A 243 -3.56 -0.03 -5.74
C TYR A 243 -2.05 -0.19 -5.75
N ALA A 244 -1.41 0.56 -6.64
CA ALA A 244 0.01 0.84 -6.66
C ALA A 244 0.25 2.37 -6.63
N LEU A 245 1.02 2.84 -5.66
CA LEU A 245 1.47 4.22 -5.54
C LEU A 245 2.95 4.32 -5.94
N PHE A 246 3.27 5.23 -6.84
CA PHE A 246 4.64 5.49 -7.28
C PHE A 246 5.19 6.73 -6.58
N HIS A 247 6.29 6.54 -5.88
CA HIS A 247 6.96 7.50 -5.05
C HIS A 247 8.26 7.95 -5.72
N PRO A 248 8.52 9.27 -5.84
CA PRO A 248 9.77 9.77 -6.41
C PRO A 248 10.98 9.55 -5.50
N THR A 249 10.76 9.36 -4.19
CA THR A 249 11.84 9.19 -3.20
C THR A 249 11.49 8.14 -2.15
N LEU A 250 12.51 7.52 -1.56
CA LEU A 250 12.34 6.60 -0.43
C LEU A 250 11.60 7.27 0.74
N SER A 251 11.93 8.53 1.04
CA SER A 251 11.28 9.29 2.11
C SER A 251 9.77 9.43 1.88
N SER A 252 9.34 9.71 0.64
CA SER A 252 7.91 9.79 0.32
C SER A 252 7.20 8.43 0.39
N LEU A 253 7.88 7.33 0.07
CA LEU A 253 7.37 5.97 0.28
C LEU A 253 7.19 5.68 1.78
N VAL A 254 8.20 5.99 2.59
CA VAL A 254 8.18 5.78 4.04
C VAL A 254 7.07 6.58 4.70
N ALA A 255 6.77 7.79 4.21
CA ALA A 255 5.63 8.58 4.68
C ALA A 255 4.31 7.82 4.49
N SER A 256 4.05 7.29 3.29
CA SER A 256 2.84 6.50 3.03
C SER A 256 2.81 5.18 3.82
N LEU A 257 3.95 4.52 4.02
CA LEU A 257 4.02 3.34 4.88
C LEU A 257 3.68 3.67 6.35
N ARG A 258 4.04 4.85 6.86
CA ARG A 258 3.66 5.30 8.21
C ARG A 258 2.18 5.64 8.34
N GLU A 259 1.54 6.06 7.24
CA GLU A 259 0.08 6.24 7.23
C GLU A 259 -0.66 4.90 7.26
N ILE A 260 -0.14 3.88 6.56
CA ILE A 260 -0.69 2.52 6.57
C ILE A 260 -0.41 1.83 7.90
N PHE A 261 0.82 1.93 8.39
CA PHE A 261 1.29 1.36 9.65
C PHE A 261 1.59 2.46 10.66
N PRO A 262 0.55 3.06 11.29
CA PRO A 262 0.77 4.08 12.30
C PRO A 262 1.41 3.48 13.55
N VAL A 263 2.19 4.31 14.25
CA VAL A 263 2.67 3.98 15.60
C VAL A 263 1.46 3.85 16.52
N THR A 264 1.37 2.73 17.20
CA THR A 264 0.36 2.45 18.22
C THR A 264 0.87 2.97 19.57
N GLU A 265 0.21 4.00 20.09
CA GLU A 265 0.49 4.55 21.42
C GLU A 265 -0.36 3.81 22.46
N LEU A 266 0.30 3.04 23.33
CA LEU A 266 -0.38 2.22 24.35
C LEU A 266 -0.56 2.95 25.70
N GLY A 267 -0.03 4.18 25.81
CA GLY A 267 -0.07 5.02 27.02
C GLY A 267 1.09 4.80 28.00
N ASP A 268 1.28 5.76 28.91
CA ASP A 268 2.46 5.84 29.81
C ASP A 268 2.58 4.68 30.81
N GLY A 269 1.51 3.92 31.03
CA GLY A 269 1.49 2.77 31.94
C GLY A 269 1.94 1.45 31.30
N VAL A 270 2.18 1.42 29.99
CA VAL A 270 2.50 0.19 29.27
C VAL A 270 4.01 0.02 29.14
N PRO A 271 4.58 -1.11 29.59
CA PRO A 271 6.02 -1.37 29.49
C PRO A 271 6.56 -1.16 28.07
N GLU A 272 7.76 -0.60 27.96
CA GLU A 272 8.41 -0.31 26.67
C GLU A 272 8.47 -1.55 25.76
N LEU A 273 8.75 -2.73 26.32
CA LEU A 273 8.77 -3.99 25.57
C LEU A 273 7.43 -4.31 24.89
N MET A 274 6.31 -4.01 25.55
CA MET A 274 4.98 -4.19 24.96
C MET A 274 4.75 -3.17 23.84
N GLN A 275 5.16 -1.92 24.01
CA GLN A 275 5.07 -0.91 22.95
C GLN A 275 5.90 -1.33 21.73
N MET A 276 7.11 -1.87 21.93
CA MET A 276 7.93 -2.40 20.84
C MET A 276 7.26 -3.56 20.12
N MET A 277 6.58 -4.46 20.85
CA MET A 277 5.90 -5.61 20.26
C MET A 277 4.68 -5.23 19.41
N TYR A 278 3.90 -4.21 19.80
CA TYR A 278 2.76 -3.73 18.99
C TYR A 278 3.20 -2.89 17.78
N ASN A 279 4.39 -2.32 17.85
CA ASN A 279 4.99 -1.50 16.81
C ASN A 279 6.04 -2.24 15.98
N SER A 280 6.24 -3.53 16.22
CA SER A 280 7.14 -4.34 15.41
C SER A 280 6.54 -4.61 14.05
N PHE A 281 7.41 -4.78 13.07
CA PHE A 281 7.05 -5.20 11.72
C PHE A 281 8.17 -6.05 11.16
N ASP A 282 7.83 -6.92 10.22
CA ASP A 282 8.77 -7.81 9.56
C ASP A 282 8.90 -7.43 8.08
N ILE A 283 10.12 -7.51 7.56
CA ILE A 283 10.47 -7.25 6.18
C ILE A 283 11.11 -8.48 5.53
N TYR A 284 10.60 -8.86 4.36
CA TYR A 284 11.04 -9.98 3.55
C TYR A 284 11.46 -9.50 2.15
N PRO A 285 12.75 -9.23 1.93
CA PRO A 285 13.26 -8.89 0.62
C PRO A 285 13.47 -10.12 -0.27
N PHE A 286 12.99 -10.03 -1.50
CA PHE A 286 13.01 -11.05 -2.53
C PHE A 286 13.63 -10.53 -3.83
N GLN A 287 14.29 -11.46 -4.53
CA GLN A 287 14.72 -11.36 -5.92
C GLN A 287 14.12 -12.54 -6.69
N LEU A 288 14.19 -12.50 -8.03
CA LEU A 288 13.94 -13.71 -8.81
C LEU A 288 15.12 -14.66 -8.69
N SER A 289 14.81 -15.94 -8.53
CA SER A 289 15.77 -16.98 -8.83
C SER A 289 16.03 -16.96 -10.33
N ARG A 290 17.27 -16.70 -10.74
CA ARG A 290 17.68 -16.95 -12.12
C ARG A 290 17.70 -18.47 -12.29
N GLY A 291 16.75 -18.99 -13.07
CA GLY A 291 16.75 -20.39 -13.50
C GLY A 291 17.97 -20.72 -14.35
#